data_AF-A0A7C5TRX7-F1
#
_entry.id   AF-A0A7C5TRX7-F1
#
_cell.length_a   1.000
_cell.length_b   1.000
_cell.length_c   1.000
_cell.angle_alpha   90.00
_cell.angle_beta   90.00
_cell.angle_gamma   90.00
#
_symmetry.space_group_name_H-M   'P 1'
#
loop_
_entity.id
_entity.type
_entity.pdbx_description
1 polymer ?
#
loop_
_entity_poly.entity_id
_entity_poly.type
_entity_poly.pdbx_seq_one_letter_code
_entity_poly.pdbx_strand_id
1 'polypeptide(L)' 'VTPETPTLEAIETMRANRISCLPVVKNGHLVGVVTQDQYMEIAGRLLEEALRR' A
#
# COMPACT_ATOMS: atom_id res chain seq x y z
N VAL A 1 -0.84 -4.37 -9.57
CA VAL A 1 0.24 -4.82 -8.66
C VAL A 1 0.03 -6.28 -8.30
N THR A 2 1.08 -7.01 -7.93
CA THR A 2 0.96 -8.40 -7.43
C THR A 2 1.10 -8.44 -5.91
N PRO A 3 0.74 -9.54 -5.23
CA PRO A 3 0.95 -9.68 -3.79
C PRO A 3 2.42 -9.54 -3.36
N GLU A 4 3.35 -9.79 -4.28
CA GLU A 4 4.79 -9.72 -4.06
C GLU A 4 5.38 -8.32 -4.40
N THR A 5 4.59 -7.40 -4.96
CA THR A 5 5.01 -6.02 -5.22
C THR A 5 5.38 -5.32 -3.89
N PRO A 6 6.60 -4.75 -3.76
CA PRO A 6 6.98 -3.99 -2.58
C PRO A 6 6.02 -2.84 -2.29
N THR A 7 5.70 -2.63 -1.02
CA THR A 7 4.77 -1.57 -0.58
C THR A 7 5.15 -0.18 -1.09
N LEU A 8 6.45 0.14 -1.12
CA LEU A 8 6.96 1.42 -1.63
C LEU A 8 6.63 1.61 -3.12
N GLU A 9 6.81 0.58 -3.94
CA GLU A 9 6.51 0.62 -5.38
C GLU A 9 5.00 0.77 -5.63
N ALA A 10 4.16 0.13 -4.80
CA ALA A 10 2.71 0.32 -4.85
C ALA A 10 2.32 1.77 -4.51
N ILE A 11 2.94 2.38 -3.49
CA ILE A 11 2.72 3.80 -3.13
C ILE A 11 3.16 4.73 -4.25
N GLU A 12 4.33 4.47 -4.87
CA GLU A 12 4.81 5.24 -6.02
C GLU A 12 3.85 5.14 -7.21
N THR A 13 3.32 3.95 -7.47
CA THR A 13 2.32 3.72 -8.52
C THR A 13 1.04 4.53 -8.25
N MET A 14 0.54 4.53 -7.01
CA MET A 14 -0.61 5.34 -6.60
C MET A 14 -0.36 6.83 -6.84
N ARG A 15 0.80 7.35 -6.41
CA ARG A 15 1.19 8.76 -6.58
C ARG A 15 1.32 9.17 -8.03
N ALA A 16 2.01 8.37 -8.84
CA ALA A 16 2.22 8.64 -10.26
C ALA A 16 0.90 8.72 -11.03
N ASN A 17 -0.06 7.86 -10.67
CA ASN A 17 -1.36 7.79 -11.33
C ASN A 17 -2.44 8.66 -10.65
N ARG A 18 -2.13 9.32 -9.53
CA ARG A 18 -3.08 10.11 -8.71
C ARG A 18 -4.33 9.32 -8.30
N ILE A 19 -4.14 8.05 -7.93
CA ILE A 19 -5.19 7.15 -7.45
C ILE A 19 -4.92 6.73 -6.01
N SER A 20 -5.98 6.51 -5.24
CA SER A 20 -5.90 6.15 -3.81
C SER A 20 -6.02 4.64 -3.55
N CYS A 21 -6.20 3.83 -4.59
CA CYS A 21 -6.30 2.38 -4.46
C CYS A 21 -5.68 1.67 -5.65
N LEU A 22 -5.25 0.42 -5.42
CA LEU A 22 -4.69 -0.46 -6.43
C LEU A 22 -5.31 -1.86 -6.32
N PRO A 23 -5.72 -2.47 -7.44
CA PRO A 23 -6.08 -3.88 -7.46
C PRO A 23 -4.82 -4.73 -7.35
N VAL A 24 -4.88 -5.72 -6.46
CA VAL A 24 -3.86 -6.76 -6.31
C VAL A 24 -4.30 -7.96 -7.13
N VAL A 25 -3.52 -8.30 -8.16
CA VAL A 25 -3.85 -9.35 -9.12
C VAL A 25 -2.77 -10.43 -9.06
N LYS A 26 -3.18 -11.71 -9.00
CA LYS A 26 -2.29 -12.88 -9.06
C LYS A 26 -2.83 -13.86 -10.10
N ASN A 27 -1.98 -14.30 -11.01
CA ASN A 27 -2.36 -15.23 -12.09
C ASN A 27 -3.61 -14.78 -12.87
N GLY A 28 -3.71 -13.48 -13.17
CA GLY A 28 -4.87 -12.90 -13.87
C GLY A 28 -6.14 -12.73 -13.02
N HIS A 29 -6.14 -13.13 -11.76
CA HIS A 29 -7.29 -13.03 -10.86
C HIS A 29 -7.12 -11.87 -9.87
N LEU A 30 -8.19 -11.10 -9.64
CA LEU A 30 -8.24 -10.12 -8.56
C LEU A 30 -8.27 -10.86 -7.22
N VAL A 31 -7.25 -10.66 -6.40
CA VAL A 31 -7.13 -11.33 -5.08
C VAL A 31 -7.23 -10.35 -3.91
N GLY A 32 -7.25 -9.05 -4.18
CA GLY A 32 -7.42 -8.04 -3.14
C GLY A 32 -7.37 -6.62 -3.68
N VAL A 33 -7.56 -5.67 -2.76
CA VAL A 33 -7.40 -4.23 -3.03
C VAL A 33 -6.55 -3.67 -1.92
N VAL A 34 -5.60 -2.82 -2.27
CA VAL A 34 -4.87 -2.00 -1.32
C VAL A 34 -5.27 -0.55 -1.49
N THR A 35 -5.45 0.14 -0.38
CA THR A 35 -5.89 1.54 -0.30
C THR A 35 -4.87 2.38 0.44
N GLN A 36 -4.85 3.67 0.16
CA GLN A 36 -3.97 4.62 0.84
C GLN A 36 -4.22 4.64 2.36
N ASP A 37 -5.46 4.46 2.82
CA ASP A 37 -5.81 4.46 4.25
C ASP A 37 -5.09 3.35 5.02
N GLN A 38 -4.93 2.16 4.43
CA GLN A 38 -4.16 1.07 5.03
C GLN A 38 -2.68 1.46 5.21
N TYR A 39 -2.11 2.23 4.28
CA TYR A 39 -0.74 2.74 4.43
C TYR A 39 -0.65 3.82 5.52
N MET A 40 -1.67 4.67 5.65
CA MET A 40 -1.73 5.68 6.71
C MET A 40 -1.81 5.03 8.10
N GLU A 41 -2.58 3.96 8.25
CA GLU A 41 -2.66 3.18 9.49
C GLU A 41 -1.29 2.60 9.87
N ILE A 42 -0.60 1.96 8.92
CA ILE A 42 0.73 1.38 9.14
C ILE A 42 1.74 2.48 9.49
N ALA A 43 1.74 3.59 8.74
CA ALA A 43 2.62 4.72 8.99
C ALA A 43 2.39 5.30 10.40
N GLY A 44 1.14 5.45 10.83
CA GLY A 44 0.81 5.94 12.17
C GLY A 44 1.38 5.04 13.27
N ARG A 45 1.22 3.71 13.14
CA ARG A 45 1.78 2.74 14.09
C ARG A 45 3.30 2.80 14.17
N LEU A 46 3.97 2.85 13.02
CA LEU A 46 5.44 2.95 12.97
C LEU A 46 5.95 4.27 13.58
N LEU A 47 5.24 5.37 13.34
CA LEU A 47 5.59 6.67 13.90
C LEU A 47 5.43 6.67 15.42
N GLU A 48 4.35 6.09 15.93
CA GLU A 48 4.11 5.94 17.35
C GLU A 48 5.19 5.11 18.03
N GLU A 49 5.59 3.97 17.44
CA GLU A 49 6.70 3.15 17.95
C GLU A 49 8.04 3.89 17.95
N ALA A 50 8.31 4.70 16.92
CA ALA A 50 9.53 5.49 16.82
C ALA A 50 9.58 6.65 17.80
N LEU A 51 8.42 7.29 18.08
CA LEU A 51 8.30 8.46 18.95
C LEU A 51 8.13 8.10 20.44
N ARG A 52 7.69 6.89 20.77
CA ARG A 52 7.60 6.39 22.15
C ARG A 52 8.94 5.89 22.72
N ARG A 53 10.05 6.11 21.99
CA ARG A 53 11.42 5.87 22.47
C ARG A 53 12.05 7.12 23.07
#